data_AF-A0A525DD94-F1
#
_entry.id   AF-A0A525DD94-F1
#
_cell.length_a   1.000
_cell.length_b   1.000
_cell.length_c   1.000
_cell.angle_alpha   90.00
_cell.angle_beta   90.00
_cell.angle_gamma   90.00
#
_symmetry.space_group_name_H-M   'P 1'
#
loop_
_entity.id
_entity.type
_entity.pdbx_description
1 polymer ?
#
loop_
_entity_poly.entity_id
_entity_poly.type
_entity_poly.pdbx_seq_one_letter_code
_entity_poly.pdbx_strand_id
1 'polypeptide(L)'
;MVVNVYTDAWNLTDTPPAPGTDCGDAPESYGECCADVYGNNVLLGWCRDAESGQQPSIEADGDDLNESGIPYKCQYGSDDEDGIQLISDLVPGTEKTVNVSYPYDGGDLYVYLDVNQDGDFLDAGEMILSKSLSSGNQIPLHFLVPENTVPGDTYMRYILVPLGYQGGVGPVGHYSGGEVEDYKVTVKPPIAFEKRPTYRQNYQDHAGFLFIIRNDWEEPLTNVEFSDDLDNVLPGLTPGKVWQKGCSNFTLTWDPPFLIFSKASFSPGEYCQVHVDLNIPEDVEKGNYTNVTSPLLSDFGNIAPPASSNFLITYPRNESIIPIVNYMLGEDFLDEP
;
A
#
# COMPACT_ATOMS: atom_id res chain seq x y z
N MET A 1 7.98 -64.33 16.69
CA MET A 1 7.15 -63.16 16.38
C MET A 1 7.72 -62.57 15.11
N VAL A 2 7.14 -62.93 13.97
CA VAL A 2 7.58 -62.44 12.65
C VAL A 2 6.92 -61.08 12.46
N VAL A 3 7.71 -60.03 12.31
CA VAL A 3 7.23 -58.69 11.99
C VAL A 3 6.92 -58.69 10.50
N ASN A 4 5.64 -58.62 10.15
CA ASN A 4 5.22 -58.35 8.79
C ASN A 4 5.52 -56.87 8.50
N VAL A 5 6.46 -56.64 7.60
CA VAL A 5 6.68 -55.32 6.98
C VAL A 5 5.68 -55.24 5.83
N TYR A 6 4.68 -54.38 5.94
CA TYR A 6 3.85 -54.00 4.80
C TYR A 6 4.70 -53.06 3.93
N THR A 7 5.29 -53.62 2.88
CA THR A 7 5.73 -52.84 1.73
C THR A 7 4.54 -52.71 0.79
N ASP A 8 3.69 -51.70 1.01
CA ASP A 8 2.72 -51.34 -0.02
C ASP A 8 3.49 -50.67 -1.17
N ALA A 9 3.78 -51.50 -2.16
CA ALA A 9 4.25 -51.09 -3.46
C ALA A 9 3.17 -50.20 -4.09
N TRP A 10 3.59 -49.05 -4.61
CA TRP A 10 2.81 -48.22 -5.52
C TRP A 10 2.19 -49.10 -6.60
N ASN A 11 0.88 -49.32 -6.50
CA ASN A 11 0.14 -50.08 -7.47
C ASN A 11 -0.10 -49.19 -8.69
N LEU A 12 0.68 -49.37 -9.75
CA LEU A 12 0.61 -48.62 -11.03
C LEU A 12 -0.68 -48.91 -11.84
N THR A 13 -1.77 -49.30 -11.18
CA THR A 13 -3.10 -49.53 -11.77
C THR A 13 -4.18 -48.67 -11.15
N ASP A 14 -3.89 -47.89 -10.11
CA ASP A 14 -4.72 -46.72 -9.82
C ASP A 14 -4.49 -45.72 -10.96
N THR A 15 -5.55 -45.42 -11.70
CA THR A 15 -5.61 -44.18 -12.47
C THR A 15 -5.15 -43.08 -11.52
N PRO A 16 -4.18 -42.22 -11.90
CA PRO A 16 -3.86 -41.06 -11.07
C PRO A 16 -5.19 -40.39 -10.75
N PRO A 17 -5.38 -39.94 -9.49
CA PRO A 17 -6.60 -39.22 -9.15
C PRO A 17 -6.87 -38.17 -10.22
N ALA A 18 -8.14 -37.97 -10.57
CA ALA A 18 -8.50 -36.95 -11.56
C ALA A 18 -7.78 -35.64 -11.21
N PRO A 19 -7.19 -34.95 -12.19
CA PRO A 19 -6.51 -33.70 -11.90
C PRO A 19 -7.49 -32.78 -11.19
N GLY A 20 -7.09 -32.32 -10.01
CA GLY A 20 -7.81 -31.29 -9.29
C GLY A 20 -7.58 -29.95 -9.96
N THR A 21 -8.46 -29.01 -9.71
CA THR A 21 -8.31 -27.62 -10.11
C THR A 21 -8.42 -26.78 -8.86
N ASP A 22 -7.62 -25.75 -8.76
CA ASP A 22 -7.65 -24.77 -7.70
C ASP A 22 -8.16 -23.48 -8.29
N CYS A 23 -9.26 -22.94 -7.78
CA CYS A 23 -9.87 -21.76 -8.34
C CYS A 23 -10.12 -20.74 -7.24
N GLY A 24 -10.01 -19.47 -7.63
CA GLY A 24 -10.37 -18.39 -6.72
C GLY A 24 -11.87 -18.35 -6.46
N ASP A 25 -12.21 -17.84 -5.30
CA ASP A 25 -13.52 -17.91 -4.68
C ASP A 25 -14.10 -16.51 -4.33
N ALA A 26 -13.53 -15.44 -4.92
CA ALA A 26 -14.14 -14.11 -4.92
C ALA A 26 -15.60 -14.17 -5.46
N PRO A 27 -16.45 -13.18 -5.14
CA PRO A 27 -17.83 -13.17 -5.60
C PRO A 27 -17.97 -13.41 -7.10
N GLU A 28 -19.07 -14.05 -7.51
CA GLU A 28 -19.31 -14.51 -8.89
C GLU A 28 -19.07 -13.44 -9.97
N SER A 29 -19.24 -12.15 -9.65
CA SER A 29 -18.97 -11.04 -10.59
C SER A 29 -17.51 -10.94 -11.03
N TYR A 30 -16.55 -11.34 -10.17
CA TYR A 30 -15.11 -11.29 -10.45
C TYR A 30 -14.64 -12.37 -11.44
N GLY A 31 -15.53 -13.28 -11.81
CA GLY A 31 -15.36 -14.23 -12.90
C GLY A 31 -14.49 -15.45 -12.58
N GLU A 32 -14.64 -16.45 -13.44
CA GLU A 32 -14.00 -17.76 -13.29
C GLU A 32 -12.48 -17.72 -13.52
N CYS A 33 -11.70 -18.09 -12.51
CA CYS A 33 -10.25 -18.19 -12.58
C CYS A 33 -9.75 -19.43 -11.84
N CYS A 34 -9.09 -20.33 -12.57
CA CYS A 34 -8.74 -21.66 -12.12
C CYS A 34 -7.35 -22.08 -12.62
N ALA A 35 -6.64 -22.91 -11.85
CA ALA A 35 -5.36 -23.50 -12.20
C ALA A 35 -5.33 -25.00 -11.92
N ASP A 36 -4.82 -25.79 -12.87
CA ASP A 36 -4.72 -27.23 -12.67
C ASP A 36 -3.69 -27.59 -11.57
N VAL A 37 -4.03 -28.59 -10.77
CA VAL A 37 -3.18 -29.14 -9.71
C VAL A 37 -2.58 -30.47 -10.19
N TYR A 38 -1.35 -30.41 -10.74
CA TYR A 38 -0.61 -31.61 -11.16
C TYR A 38 0.72 -31.79 -10.40
N GLY A 39 0.84 -32.84 -9.59
CA GLY A 39 2.14 -33.27 -9.05
C GLY A 39 2.85 -32.23 -8.18
N ASN A 40 4.18 -32.07 -8.33
CA ASN A 40 4.99 -31.05 -7.63
C ASN A 40 4.91 -29.71 -8.37
N ASN A 41 3.72 -29.11 -8.41
CA ASN A 41 3.53 -27.77 -8.95
C ASN A 41 3.98 -26.69 -7.96
N VAL A 42 4.09 -25.44 -8.43
CA VAL A 42 4.35 -24.27 -7.58
C VAL A 42 3.08 -23.91 -6.81
N LEU A 43 3.21 -23.60 -5.51
CA LEU A 43 2.16 -23.05 -4.65
C LEU A 43 2.72 -21.95 -3.75
N LEU A 44 1.88 -20.98 -3.44
CA LEU A 44 1.95 -20.04 -2.33
C LEU A 44 1.57 -20.80 -1.06
N GLY A 45 2.23 -20.49 0.05
CA GLY A 45 1.80 -21.08 1.32
C GLY A 45 2.24 -22.52 1.56
N TRP A 46 1.41 -23.29 2.28
CA TRP A 46 1.70 -24.66 2.73
C TRP A 46 0.86 -25.73 2.05
N CYS A 47 -0.31 -25.37 1.55
CA CYS A 47 -1.23 -26.28 0.90
C CYS A 47 -2.02 -25.55 -0.17
N ARG A 48 -2.93 -26.28 -0.78
CA ARG A 48 -3.88 -25.87 -1.81
C ARG A 48 -5.10 -26.75 -1.62
N ASP A 49 -6.32 -26.24 -1.73
CA ASP A 49 -7.51 -27.08 -1.77
C ASP A 49 -7.99 -27.25 -3.20
N ALA A 50 -7.66 -28.40 -3.80
CA ALA A 50 -8.22 -28.73 -5.08
C ALA A 50 -9.75 -28.93 -4.97
N GLU A 51 -10.49 -28.34 -5.90
CA GLU A 51 -11.93 -28.37 -5.99
C GLU A 51 -12.43 -28.78 -7.40
N SER A 52 -13.74 -29.05 -7.49
CA SER A 52 -14.39 -29.41 -8.74
C SER A 52 -14.79 -28.21 -9.63
N GLY A 53 -14.59 -27.00 -9.12
CA GLY A 53 -14.84 -25.71 -9.75
C GLY A 53 -15.14 -24.65 -8.67
N GLN A 54 -15.27 -23.39 -9.09
CA GLN A 54 -15.36 -22.25 -8.16
C GLN A 54 -16.44 -22.36 -7.08
N GLN A 55 -16.09 -21.87 -5.89
CA GLN A 55 -16.97 -21.74 -4.74
C GLN A 55 -17.11 -20.28 -4.28
N PRO A 56 -17.72 -19.38 -5.07
CA PRO A 56 -17.72 -17.95 -4.77
C PRO A 56 -18.37 -17.60 -3.43
N SER A 57 -17.69 -16.75 -2.66
CA SER A 57 -18.04 -16.30 -1.33
C SER A 57 -17.96 -14.77 -1.21
N ILE A 58 -18.65 -14.19 -0.22
CA ILE A 58 -18.52 -12.76 0.14
C ILE A 58 -17.31 -12.48 1.03
N GLU A 59 -16.76 -13.51 1.67
CA GLU A 59 -15.55 -13.37 2.47
C GLU A 59 -14.30 -13.87 1.73
N ALA A 60 -14.47 -14.45 0.52
CA ALA A 60 -13.42 -15.23 -0.14
C ALA A 60 -12.92 -16.33 0.82
N ASP A 61 -13.85 -17.22 1.20
CA ASP A 61 -13.69 -18.37 2.10
C ASP A 61 -14.58 -19.57 1.70
N GLY A 62 -15.00 -19.65 0.44
CA GLY A 62 -16.01 -20.59 -0.02
C GLY A 62 -15.48 -21.99 -0.33
N ASP A 63 -14.25 -22.07 -0.83
CA ASP A 63 -13.47 -23.30 -1.06
C ASP A 63 -12.86 -23.88 0.23
N ASP A 64 -12.68 -23.02 1.24
CA ASP A 64 -12.36 -23.27 2.64
C ASP A 64 -13.26 -24.34 3.33
N LEU A 65 -14.45 -24.59 2.77
CA LEU A 65 -15.47 -25.51 3.27
C LEU A 65 -15.34 -26.94 2.74
N ASN A 66 -14.22 -27.62 3.01
CA ASN A 66 -14.05 -29.09 2.95
C ASN A 66 -14.95 -29.85 1.95
N GLU A 67 -14.66 -29.81 0.64
CA GLU A 67 -15.29 -30.77 -0.28
C GLU A 67 -14.77 -32.20 0.04
N SER A 68 -15.68 -33.16 0.19
CA SER A 68 -15.32 -34.54 0.54
C SER A 68 -15.00 -35.34 -0.73
N GLY A 69 -13.72 -35.70 -0.93
CA GLY A 69 -13.31 -36.68 -1.94
C GLY A 69 -12.29 -36.20 -2.97
N ILE A 70 -11.77 -34.97 -2.85
CA ILE A 70 -10.73 -34.42 -3.74
C ILE A 70 -9.31 -34.72 -3.17
N PRO A 71 -8.32 -35.09 -4.00
CA PRO A 71 -6.90 -35.22 -3.61
C PRO A 71 -6.16 -33.87 -3.65
N TYR A 72 -5.08 -33.72 -2.87
CA TYR A 72 -4.35 -32.46 -2.63
C TYR A 72 -5.20 -31.46 -1.84
N LYS A 73 -5.42 -31.80 -0.57
CA LYS A 73 -6.27 -31.05 0.35
C LYS A 73 -5.44 -30.40 1.44
N CYS A 74 -5.78 -29.18 1.84
CA CYS A 74 -5.36 -28.61 3.11
C CYS A 74 -5.81 -29.48 4.30
N GLN A 75 -5.00 -29.54 5.36
CA GLN A 75 -5.38 -30.31 6.54
C GLN A 75 -6.62 -29.66 7.18
N TYR A 76 -7.69 -30.41 7.44
CA TYR A 76 -8.98 -29.94 7.98
C TYR A 76 -8.95 -28.59 8.75
N GLY A 77 -9.58 -27.56 8.17
CA GLY A 77 -9.69 -26.22 8.75
C GLY A 77 -8.43 -25.37 8.61
N SER A 78 -7.64 -25.63 7.57
CA SER A 78 -6.55 -24.76 7.14
C SER A 78 -6.97 -24.17 5.79
N ASP A 79 -7.06 -22.85 5.80
CA ASP A 79 -7.21 -21.87 4.71
C ASP A 79 -6.02 -22.03 3.74
N ASP A 80 -6.24 -22.25 2.44
CA ASP A 80 -5.15 -22.26 1.44
C ASP A 80 -4.64 -20.86 1.10
N GLU A 81 -5.41 -19.83 1.45
CA GLU A 81 -5.02 -18.42 1.53
C GLU A 81 -3.94 -18.15 2.60
N ASP A 82 -3.17 -19.16 3.01
CA ASP A 82 -2.04 -19.06 3.94
C ASP A 82 -0.74 -18.55 3.29
N GLY A 83 -0.76 -18.36 1.97
CA GLY A 83 0.35 -17.84 1.18
C GLY A 83 0.69 -16.37 1.46
N ILE A 84 -0.33 -15.54 1.68
CA ILE A 84 -0.20 -14.09 1.82
C ILE A 84 -0.54 -13.63 3.24
N GLN A 85 0.45 -13.11 3.96
CA GLN A 85 0.17 -12.43 5.22
C GLN A 85 -0.15 -10.95 4.97
N LEU A 86 -1.44 -10.60 4.93
CA LEU A 86 -1.89 -9.21 4.90
C LEU A 86 -1.79 -8.60 6.30
N ILE A 87 -0.78 -7.73 6.51
CA ILE A 87 -0.44 -7.22 7.86
C ILE A 87 -1.14 -5.87 8.17
N SER A 88 -1.69 -5.17 7.18
CA SER A 88 -2.46 -3.93 7.41
C SER A 88 -3.36 -3.56 6.24
N ASP A 89 -4.23 -2.57 6.42
CA ASP A 89 -5.12 -2.03 5.38
C ASP A 89 -4.34 -1.44 4.19
N LEU A 90 -4.98 -1.39 3.03
CA LEU A 90 -4.45 -0.72 1.83
C LEU A 90 -4.77 0.78 1.90
N VAL A 91 -3.82 1.62 1.49
CA VAL A 91 -4.02 3.07 1.44
C VAL A 91 -3.64 3.58 0.04
N PRO A 92 -4.56 4.23 -0.69
CA PRO A 92 -4.31 4.73 -2.05
C PRO A 92 -3.07 5.62 -2.15
N GLY A 93 -2.28 5.42 -3.21
CA GLY A 93 -1.06 6.19 -3.49
C GLY A 93 0.14 5.84 -2.60
N THR A 94 0.04 4.76 -1.81
CA THR A 94 1.13 4.33 -0.92
C THR A 94 1.75 3.01 -1.34
N GLU A 95 3.04 2.86 -1.08
CA GLU A 95 3.75 1.59 -1.26
C GLU A 95 3.34 0.61 -0.15
N LYS A 96 3.00 -0.61 -0.56
CA LYS A 96 2.65 -1.72 0.32
C LYS A 96 3.70 -2.81 0.21
N THR A 97 4.02 -3.42 1.35
CA THR A 97 4.81 -4.65 1.39
C THR A 97 3.99 -5.76 2.00
N VAL A 98 3.87 -6.88 1.30
CA VAL A 98 3.28 -8.13 1.81
C VAL A 98 4.32 -9.24 1.72
N ASN A 99 4.38 -10.10 2.72
CA ASN A 99 5.28 -11.24 2.72
C ASN A 99 4.54 -12.46 2.21
N VAL A 100 5.17 -13.15 1.27
CA VAL A 100 4.61 -14.34 0.63
C VAL A 100 5.42 -15.57 1.01
N SER A 101 4.76 -16.59 1.53
CA SER A 101 5.37 -17.89 1.77
C SER A 101 5.57 -18.60 0.43
N TYR A 102 6.82 -18.82 0.01
CA TYR A 102 7.11 -19.44 -1.29
C TYR A 102 8.38 -20.30 -1.25
N PRO A 103 8.25 -21.63 -1.07
CA PRO A 103 9.39 -22.54 -0.96
C PRO A 103 9.92 -23.07 -2.31
N TYR A 104 9.31 -22.69 -3.45
CA TYR A 104 9.66 -23.21 -4.77
C TYR A 104 10.68 -22.35 -5.52
N ASP A 105 11.43 -22.95 -6.44
CA ASP A 105 12.36 -22.25 -7.33
C ASP A 105 11.73 -22.07 -8.72
N GLY A 106 11.39 -20.83 -9.05
CA GLY A 106 10.70 -20.47 -10.30
C GLY A 106 9.18 -20.48 -10.17
N GLY A 107 8.54 -19.51 -10.81
CA GLY A 107 7.08 -19.28 -10.87
C GLY A 107 6.84 -17.82 -11.26
N ASP A 108 5.71 -17.52 -11.88
CA ASP A 108 5.34 -16.14 -12.22
C ASP A 108 4.03 -15.80 -11.50
N LEU A 109 4.09 -14.78 -10.64
CA LEU A 109 2.96 -14.31 -9.83
C LEU A 109 2.38 -13.03 -10.45
N TYR A 110 1.05 -13.01 -10.57
CA TYR A 110 0.26 -11.87 -11.00
C TYR A 110 -0.72 -11.51 -9.89
N VAL A 111 -0.84 -10.22 -9.57
CA VAL A 111 -1.75 -9.77 -8.51
C VAL A 111 -2.68 -8.73 -9.10
N TYR A 112 -3.97 -8.95 -8.89
CA TYR A 112 -5.05 -8.06 -9.27
C TYR A 112 -5.69 -7.44 -8.02
N LEU A 113 -6.16 -6.21 -8.14
CA LEU A 113 -6.94 -5.50 -7.14
C LEU A 113 -8.08 -4.80 -7.88
N ASP A 114 -9.31 -4.97 -7.41
CA ASP A 114 -10.45 -4.20 -7.91
C ASP A 114 -10.34 -2.78 -7.34
N VAL A 115 -9.88 -1.88 -8.20
CA VAL A 115 -9.51 -0.51 -7.83
C VAL A 115 -10.75 0.37 -7.75
N ASN A 116 -11.74 0.11 -8.59
CA ASN A 116 -12.90 0.97 -8.77
C ASN A 116 -14.15 0.47 -8.02
N GLN A 117 -14.08 -0.72 -7.40
CA GLN A 117 -15.15 -1.45 -6.71
C GLN A 117 -16.36 -1.74 -7.61
N ASP A 118 -16.15 -2.08 -8.88
CA ASP A 118 -17.23 -2.39 -9.82
C ASP A 118 -17.55 -3.88 -9.95
N GLY A 119 -16.79 -4.73 -9.26
CA GLY A 119 -17.05 -6.15 -9.17
C GLY A 119 -16.31 -6.99 -10.20
N ASP A 120 -15.31 -6.46 -10.89
CA ASP A 120 -14.40 -7.23 -11.74
C ASP A 120 -12.92 -6.78 -11.62
N PHE A 121 -12.04 -7.40 -12.42
CA PHE A 121 -10.59 -7.13 -12.45
C PHE A 121 -10.12 -6.77 -13.88
N LEU A 122 -11.05 -6.40 -14.76
CA LEU A 122 -10.82 -6.26 -16.20
C LEU A 122 -10.39 -4.86 -16.60
N ASP A 123 -10.32 -3.92 -15.66
CA ASP A 123 -10.02 -2.53 -15.94
C ASP A 123 -8.51 -2.24 -16.01
N ALA A 124 -8.20 -1.14 -16.69
CA ALA A 124 -6.84 -0.65 -16.81
C ALA A 124 -6.32 -0.19 -15.44
N GLY A 125 -5.25 -0.82 -14.97
CA GLY A 125 -4.60 -0.50 -13.70
C GLY A 125 -4.92 -1.46 -12.56
N GLU A 126 -5.72 -2.49 -12.81
CA GLU A 126 -6.11 -3.47 -11.79
C GLU A 126 -5.11 -4.61 -11.63
N MET A 127 -4.30 -4.91 -12.65
CA MET A 127 -3.11 -5.74 -12.47
C MET A 127 -2.00 -4.89 -11.80
N ILE A 128 -1.89 -4.97 -10.48
CA ILE A 128 -0.98 -4.15 -9.67
C ILE A 128 0.43 -4.74 -9.55
N LEU A 129 0.60 -6.04 -9.81
CA LEU A 129 1.90 -6.70 -9.77
C LEU A 129 2.01 -7.81 -10.82
N SER A 130 3.19 -7.92 -11.43
CA SER A 130 3.64 -9.10 -12.16
C SER A 130 5.11 -9.35 -11.82
N LYS A 131 5.43 -10.52 -11.27
CA LYS A 131 6.75 -10.81 -10.73
C LYS A 131 7.12 -12.29 -10.86
N SER A 132 8.28 -12.56 -11.44
CA SER A 132 8.89 -13.89 -11.36
C SER A 132 9.44 -14.13 -9.94
N LEU A 133 9.04 -15.25 -9.34
CA LEU A 133 9.48 -15.70 -8.03
C LEU A 133 10.67 -16.66 -8.15
N SER A 134 11.55 -16.61 -7.15
CA SER A 134 12.69 -17.51 -6.96
C SER A 134 12.67 -18.02 -5.52
N SER A 135 13.30 -19.17 -5.23
CA SER A 135 13.23 -19.78 -3.90
C SER A 135 13.61 -18.80 -2.78
N GLY A 136 12.71 -18.60 -1.82
CA GLY A 136 12.92 -17.63 -0.73
C GLY A 136 12.38 -18.03 0.64
N ASN A 137 11.50 -19.03 0.73
CA ASN A 137 10.66 -19.34 1.90
C ASN A 137 9.73 -18.19 2.32
N GLN A 138 10.23 -16.95 2.40
CA GLN A 138 9.44 -15.72 2.51
C GLN A 138 9.97 -14.69 1.52
N ILE A 139 9.12 -14.23 0.61
CA ILE A 139 9.45 -13.24 -0.41
C ILE A 139 8.66 -11.96 -0.13
N PRO A 140 9.31 -10.80 0.10
CA PRO A 140 8.59 -9.54 0.15
C PRO A 140 8.14 -9.15 -1.26
N LEU A 141 6.84 -8.91 -1.41
CA LEU A 141 6.25 -8.27 -2.57
C LEU A 141 6.04 -6.79 -2.23
N HIS A 142 6.55 -5.94 -3.11
CA HIS A 142 6.38 -4.49 -3.02
C HIS A 142 5.51 -4.06 -4.19
N PHE A 143 4.45 -3.31 -3.90
CA PHE A 143 3.57 -2.74 -4.91
C PHE A 143 2.99 -1.41 -4.45
N LEU A 144 2.75 -0.53 -5.40
CA LEU A 144 2.04 0.72 -5.16
C LEU A 144 0.53 0.44 -5.21
N VAL A 145 -0.20 0.84 -4.16
CA VAL A 145 -1.66 0.88 -4.23
C VAL A 145 -2.05 2.03 -5.16
N PRO A 146 -2.81 1.81 -6.24
CA PRO A 146 -3.19 2.87 -7.17
C PRO A 146 -3.83 4.08 -6.46
N GLU A 147 -3.49 5.29 -6.91
CA GLU A 147 -3.99 6.53 -6.28
C GLU A 147 -5.52 6.68 -6.39
N ASN A 148 -6.11 6.05 -7.40
CA ASN A 148 -7.55 6.05 -7.66
C ASN A 148 -8.30 4.88 -7.02
N THR A 149 -7.65 4.07 -6.18
CA THR A 149 -8.34 2.99 -5.45
C THR A 149 -9.41 3.57 -4.54
N VAL A 150 -10.64 3.11 -4.72
CA VAL A 150 -11.80 3.56 -3.94
C VAL A 150 -11.71 2.98 -2.52
N PRO A 151 -11.87 3.80 -1.46
CA PRO A 151 -11.95 3.30 -0.09
C PRO A 151 -13.18 2.42 0.14
N GLY A 152 -13.03 1.35 0.94
CA GLY A 152 -14.06 0.34 1.18
C GLY A 152 -13.51 -1.08 1.08
N ASP A 153 -14.40 -2.06 1.25
CA ASP A 153 -14.06 -3.46 1.02
C ASP A 153 -14.06 -3.76 -0.48
N THR A 154 -13.05 -4.48 -0.93
CA THR A 154 -12.85 -4.92 -2.31
C THR A 154 -12.11 -6.26 -2.30
N TYR A 155 -11.74 -6.78 -3.47
CA TYR A 155 -11.06 -8.07 -3.60
C TYR A 155 -9.70 -7.92 -4.26
N MET A 156 -8.80 -8.84 -3.93
CA MET A 156 -7.53 -9.07 -4.61
C MET A 156 -7.47 -10.51 -5.08
N ARG A 157 -6.83 -10.74 -6.22
CA ARG A 157 -6.60 -12.08 -6.79
C ARG A 157 -5.12 -12.30 -7.05
N TYR A 158 -4.58 -13.38 -6.52
CA TYR A 158 -3.20 -13.81 -6.70
C TYR A 158 -3.19 -15.02 -7.63
N ILE A 159 -2.61 -14.85 -8.83
CA ILE A 159 -2.50 -15.92 -9.82
C ILE A 159 -1.03 -16.30 -9.95
N LEU A 160 -0.69 -17.47 -9.47
CA LEU A 160 0.64 -18.05 -9.62
C LEU A 160 0.61 -19.03 -10.79
N VAL A 161 1.54 -18.93 -11.73
CA VAL A 161 1.72 -19.93 -12.79
C VAL A 161 3.15 -20.48 -12.80
N PRO A 162 3.37 -21.72 -13.30
CA PRO A 162 4.70 -22.30 -13.41
C PRO A 162 5.63 -21.45 -14.27
N LEU A 163 6.93 -21.45 -13.92
CA LEU A 163 7.94 -20.73 -14.68
C LEU A 163 7.90 -21.13 -16.16
N GLY A 164 7.84 -20.14 -17.04
CA GLY A 164 7.81 -20.37 -18.48
C GLY A 164 6.44 -20.77 -19.02
N TYR A 165 5.36 -20.50 -18.29
CA TYR A 165 4.00 -20.48 -18.86
C TYR A 165 3.97 -19.58 -20.10
N GLN A 166 3.42 -20.09 -21.22
CA GLN A 166 3.46 -19.42 -22.53
C GLN A 166 2.10 -18.81 -22.94
N GLY A 167 1.07 -18.96 -22.11
CA GLY A 167 -0.21 -18.28 -22.31
C GLY A 167 -0.18 -16.87 -21.72
N GLY A 168 -1.07 -15.99 -22.20
CA GLY A 168 -1.35 -14.76 -21.46
C GLY A 168 -2.06 -15.09 -20.15
N VAL A 169 -1.69 -14.44 -19.06
CA VAL A 169 -2.34 -14.57 -17.75
C VAL A 169 -3.23 -13.36 -17.55
N GLY A 170 -4.55 -13.58 -17.51
CA GLY A 170 -5.56 -12.56 -17.19
C GLY A 170 -6.15 -12.81 -15.80
N PRO A 171 -7.08 -11.96 -15.35
CA PRO A 171 -7.76 -12.18 -14.07
C PRO A 171 -8.81 -13.30 -14.10
N VAL A 172 -9.17 -13.77 -15.30
CA VAL A 172 -10.13 -14.84 -15.57
C VAL A 172 -9.52 -15.84 -16.54
N GLY A 173 -9.84 -17.12 -16.39
CA GLY A 173 -9.38 -18.18 -17.28
C GLY A 173 -9.00 -19.48 -16.57
N HIS A 174 -8.48 -20.42 -17.34
CA HIS A 174 -8.02 -21.72 -16.86
C HIS A 174 -6.55 -21.93 -17.21
N TYR A 175 -5.73 -22.18 -16.21
CA TYR A 175 -4.28 -22.35 -16.34
C TYR A 175 -3.88 -23.81 -16.20
N SER A 176 -2.92 -24.27 -17.00
CA SER A 176 -2.49 -25.68 -17.04
C SER A 176 -1.57 -26.08 -15.88
N GLY A 177 -1.68 -25.38 -14.77
CA GLY A 177 -0.75 -25.39 -13.66
C GLY A 177 -0.71 -24.02 -12.99
N GLY A 178 -0.66 -24.01 -11.67
CA GLY A 178 -0.54 -22.79 -10.89
C GLY A 178 -1.43 -22.82 -9.67
N GLU A 179 -1.71 -21.66 -9.11
CA GLU A 179 -2.65 -21.43 -8.01
C GLU A 179 -3.41 -20.14 -8.23
N VAL A 180 -4.61 -20.05 -7.67
CA VAL A 180 -5.45 -18.85 -7.64
C VAL A 180 -5.97 -18.67 -6.21
N GLU A 181 -5.44 -17.68 -5.48
CA GLU A 181 -5.96 -17.29 -4.16
C GLU A 181 -6.70 -15.95 -4.29
N ASP A 182 -7.88 -15.85 -3.69
CA ASP A 182 -8.64 -14.60 -3.60
C ASP A 182 -8.67 -14.09 -2.16
N TYR A 183 -8.63 -12.76 -2.00
CA TYR A 183 -8.64 -12.13 -0.69
C TYR A 183 -9.61 -10.97 -0.66
N LYS A 184 -10.54 -10.98 0.28
CA LYS A 184 -11.25 -9.76 0.64
C LYS A 184 -10.31 -8.83 1.41
N VAL A 185 -10.19 -7.59 0.94
CA VAL A 185 -9.32 -6.58 1.52
C VAL A 185 -10.07 -5.29 1.81
N THR A 186 -9.62 -4.56 2.82
CA THR A 186 -10.16 -3.23 3.14
C THR A 186 -9.18 -2.14 2.70
N VAL A 187 -9.69 -1.18 1.93
CA VAL A 187 -8.99 0.04 1.53
C VAL A 187 -9.42 1.18 2.45
N LYS A 188 -8.47 1.75 3.19
CA LYS A 188 -8.69 2.95 3.99
C LYS A 188 -8.40 4.22 3.20
N PRO A 189 -9.16 5.32 3.42
CA PRO A 189 -8.81 6.60 2.86
C PRO A 189 -7.44 7.05 3.40
N PRO A 190 -6.59 7.72 2.61
CA PRO A 190 -5.36 8.29 3.14
C PRO A 190 -5.62 9.26 4.30
N ILE A 191 -4.78 9.21 5.32
CA ILE A 191 -4.75 10.22 6.37
C ILE A 191 -4.52 11.58 5.73
N ALA A 192 -5.26 12.59 6.17
CA ALA A 192 -5.11 13.94 5.64
C ALA A 192 -3.71 14.46 5.99
N PHE A 193 -2.84 14.50 4.98
CA PHE A 193 -1.48 14.97 5.07
C PHE A 193 -1.23 16.02 3.99
N GLU A 194 -1.23 17.27 4.40
CA GLU A 194 -1.07 18.40 3.49
C GLU A 194 0.20 19.19 3.80
N LYS A 195 0.77 19.73 2.73
CA LYS A 195 1.85 20.71 2.80
C LYS A 195 1.41 21.96 2.07
N ARG A 196 1.58 23.13 2.70
CA ARG A 196 1.22 24.43 2.13
C ARG A 196 2.40 25.39 2.25
N PRO A 197 2.60 26.29 1.26
CA PRO A 197 3.61 27.31 1.40
C PRO A 197 3.12 28.39 2.35
N THR A 198 4.04 28.97 3.10
CA THR A 198 3.74 30.08 3.99
C THR A 198 4.56 31.29 3.58
N TYR A 199 3.90 32.45 3.61
CA TYR A 199 4.49 33.73 3.30
C TYR A 199 4.20 34.67 4.46
N ARG A 200 5.23 35.30 5.03
CA ARG A 200 5.01 36.41 5.96
C ARG A 200 4.85 37.70 5.15
N GLN A 201 3.63 38.24 5.11
CA GLN A 201 3.29 39.46 4.34
C GLN A 201 4.16 40.69 4.67
N ASN A 202 4.86 40.72 5.82
CA ASN A 202 5.70 41.84 6.26
C ASN A 202 7.22 41.57 6.22
N TYR A 203 7.64 40.40 5.73
CA TYR A 203 9.05 40.03 5.60
C TYR A 203 9.26 39.35 4.25
N GLN A 204 9.79 40.10 3.29
CA GLN A 204 9.94 39.71 1.88
C GLN A 204 10.91 38.53 1.63
N ASP A 205 11.52 37.98 2.69
CA ASP A 205 12.55 36.93 2.64
C ASP A 205 12.16 35.60 3.32
N HIS A 206 10.94 35.48 3.85
CA HIS A 206 10.56 34.31 4.67
C HIS A 206 9.63 33.38 3.86
N ALA A 207 10.24 32.41 3.18
CA ALA A 207 9.54 31.21 2.74
C ALA A 207 9.42 30.24 3.92
N GLY A 208 8.32 29.52 3.99
CA GLY A 208 8.12 28.46 4.96
C GLY A 208 7.15 27.41 4.46
N PHE A 209 7.00 26.37 5.26
CA PHE A 209 6.00 25.35 5.05
C PHE A 209 5.09 25.21 6.26
N LEU A 210 3.80 25.00 5.99
CA LEU A 210 2.81 24.53 6.93
C LEU A 210 2.48 23.08 6.59
N PHE A 211 2.82 22.17 7.49
CA PHE A 211 2.36 20.79 7.47
C PHE A 211 1.06 20.69 8.25
N ILE A 212 0.06 20.03 7.68
CA ILE A 212 -1.24 19.77 8.31
C ILE A 212 -1.44 18.27 8.29
N ILE A 213 -1.61 17.68 9.47
CA ILE A 213 -1.93 16.26 9.64
C ILE A 213 -3.25 16.19 10.39
N ARG A 214 -4.21 15.39 9.93
CA ARG A 214 -5.45 15.11 10.66
C ARG A 214 -5.77 13.62 10.60
N ASN A 215 -5.94 13.02 11.77
CA ASN A 215 -6.33 11.61 11.87
C ASN A 215 -7.83 11.49 11.58
N ASP A 216 -8.18 11.13 10.35
CA ASP A 216 -9.56 10.90 9.92
C ASP A 216 -10.02 9.45 10.09
N TRP A 217 -9.16 8.59 10.63
CA TRP A 217 -9.52 7.20 10.95
C TRP A 217 -10.19 7.09 12.32
N GLU A 218 -10.83 5.96 12.56
CA GLU A 218 -11.47 5.64 13.84
C GLU A 218 -10.46 5.09 14.86
N GLU A 219 -9.29 4.64 14.39
CA GLU A 219 -8.21 4.14 15.22
C GLU A 219 -7.22 5.25 15.63
N PRO A 220 -6.66 5.19 16.85
CA PRO A 220 -5.57 6.06 17.22
C PRO A 220 -4.32 5.72 16.40
N LEU A 221 -3.56 6.74 16.00
CA LEU A 221 -2.27 6.59 15.34
C LEU A 221 -1.14 6.80 16.33
N THR A 222 -0.11 5.96 16.24
CA THR A 222 1.11 6.04 17.02
C THR A 222 2.34 5.95 16.13
N ASN A 223 3.47 6.47 16.63
CA ASN A 223 4.73 6.57 15.90
C ASN A 223 4.59 7.23 14.52
N VAL A 224 3.73 8.27 14.44
CA VAL A 224 3.53 9.00 13.19
C VAL A 224 4.78 9.78 12.84
N GLU A 225 5.27 9.61 11.61
CA GLU A 225 6.52 10.21 11.14
C GLU A 225 6.54 10.51 9.63
N PHE A 226 7.31 11.53 9.26
CA PHE A 226 7.72 11.82 7.89
C PHE A 226 9.06 12.58 7.89
N SER A 227 9.77 12.53 6.77
CA SER A 227 10.96 13.35 6.52
C SER A 227 10.76 14.29 5.34
N ASP A 228 11.57 15.32 5.28
CA ASP A 228 11.56 16.32 4.22
C ASP A 228 13.02 16.68 3.88
N ASP A 229 13.46 16.29 2.68
CA ASP A 229 14.80 16.59 2.16
C ASP A 229 14.80 18.01 1.58
N LEU A 230 15.30 18.96 2.38
CA LEU A 230 15.33 20.36 1.98
C LEU A 230 16.41 20.64 0.92
N ASP A 231 17.49 19.86 0.88
CA ASP A 231 18.58 20.06 -0.08
C ASP A 231 18.20 19.56 -1.48
N ASN A 232 17.35 18.53 -1.59
CA ASN A 232 16.85 18.07 -2.89
C ASN A 232 16.02 19.14 -3.62
N VAL A 233 15.46 20.10 -2.87
CA VAL A 233 14.67 21.19 -3.43
C VAL A 233 15.53 22.39 -3.75
N LEU A 234 16.33 22.82 -2.78
CA LEU A 234 17.26 23.91 -2.92
C LEU A 234 18.44 23.67 -1.95
N PRO A 235 19.62 23.29 -2.48
CA PRO A 235 20.77 22.99 -1.65
C PRO A 235 21.13 24.15 -0.71
N GLY A 236 21.29 23.86 0.58
CA GLY A 236 21.59 24.83 1.62
C GLY A 236 20.37 25.43 2.32
N LEU A 237 19.16 24.97 1.99
CA LEU A 237 17.97 25.27 2.81
C LEU A 237 18.14 24.69 4.21
N THR A 238 17.79 25.48 5.22
CA THR A 238 17.76 25.02 6.61
C THR A 238 16.48 25.45 7.31
N PRO A 239 15.96 24.68 8.27
CA PRO A 239 14.81 25.08 9.05
C PRO A 239 15.16 26.26 9.97
N GLY A 240 14.23 27.20 10.07
CA GLY A 240 14.27 28.37 10.93
C GLY A 240 13.35 28.21 12.14
N LYS A 241 12.56 29.24 12.42
CA LYS A 241 11.60 29.22 13.53
C LYS A 241 10.48 28.21 13.26
N VAL A 242 10.14 27.44 14.30
CA VAL A 242 9.05 26.47 14.28
C VAL A 242 7.94 26.92 15.20
N TRP A 243 6.68 26.70 14.80
CA TRP A 243 5.53 26.81 15.67
C TRP A 243 4.48 25.76 15.32
N GLN A 244 3.64 25.42 16.30
CA GLN A 244 2.65 24.37 16.17
C GLN A 244 1.31 24.75 16.76
N LYS A 245 0.24 24.12 16.28
CA LYS A 245 -1.13 24.22 16.79
C LYS A 245 -1.82 22.86 16.72
N GLY A 246 -2.67 22.56 17.70
CA GLY A 246 -3.46 21.32 17.74
C GLY A 246 -2.73 20.13 18.38
N CYS A 247 -1.41 20.08 18.30
CA CYS A 247 -0.58 18.98 18.79
C CYS A 247 0.59 19.45 19.67
N SER A 248 0.97 18.63 20.65
CA SER A 248 2.16 18.85 21.48
C SER A 248 3.09 17.66 21.58
N ASN A 249 2.61 16.47 21.22
CA ASN A 249 3.36 15.22 21.39
C ASN A 249 3.97 14.81 20.06
N PHE A 250 5.09 15.44 19.69
CA PHE A 250 5.93 15.02 18.57
C PHE A 250 7.36 15.48 18.79
N THR A 251 8.29 14.93 18.01
CA THR A 251 9.67 15.40 17.91
C THR A 251 9.89 15.95 16.51
N LEU A 252 10.46 17.14 16.41
CA LEU A 252 10.94 17.70 15.14
C LEU A 252 12.45 17.92 15.23
N THR A 253 13.19 17.22 14.39
CA THR A 253 14.65 17.20 14.39
C THR A 253 15.18 17.69 13.04
N TRP A 254 16.27 18.44 13.08
CA TRP A 254 17.07 18.76 11.90
C TRP A 254 18.31 17.85 11.89
N ASP A 255 18.37 16.92 10.95
CA ASP A 255 19.51 16.05 10.67
C ASP A 255 19.87 16.20 9.18
N PRO A 256 20.67 17.23 8.82
CA PRO A 256 20.83 17.66 7.43
C PRO A 256 21.15 16.49 6.48
N PRO A 257 20.47 16.40 5.32
CA PRO A 257 19.58 17.42 4.75
C PRO A 257 18.10 17.33 5.21
N PHE A 258 17.80 16.43 6.15
CA PHE A 258 16.43 16.08 6.50
C PHE A 258 15.88 16.89 7.67
N LEU A 259 14.69 17.45 7.46
CA LEU A 259 13.76 17.81 8.52
C LEU A 259 12.91 16.58 8.84
N ILE A 260 12.94 16.11 10.09
CA ILE A 260 12.29 14.85 10.50
C ILE A 260 11.24 15.14 11.56
N PHE A 261 9.97 14.88 11.24
CA PHE A 261 8.86 14.84 12.19
C PHE A 261 8.65 13.39 12.63
N SER A 262 8.63 13.09 13.93
CA SER A 262 8.56 11.72 14.43
C SER A 262 7.93 11.60 15.81
N LYS A 263 7.64 10.36 16.22
CA LYS A 263 7.10 9.99 17.55
C LYS A 263 5.77 10.67 17.87
N ALA A 264 5.03 11.06 16.85
CA ALA A 264 3.75 11.70 17.06
C ALA A 264 2.65 10.66 17.32
N SER A 265 1.64 11.08 18.08
CA SER A 265 0.45 10.28 18.34
C SER A 265 -0.78 11.14 18.13
N PHE A 266 -1.81 10.55 17.51
CA PHE A 266 -3.05 11.22 17.17
C PHE A 266 -4.24 10.37 17.57
N SER A 267 -5.10 10.92 18.42
CA SER A 267 -6.43 10.34 18.65
C SER A 267 -7.30 10.46 17.40
N PRO A 268 -8.36 9.65 17.25
CA PRO A 268 -9.35 9.84 16.18
C PRO A 268 -9.87 11.27 16.15
N GLY A 269 -9.86 11.90 14.98
CA GLY A 269 -10.26 13.29 14.74
C GLY A 269 -9.25 14.36 15.19
N GLU A 270 -8.11 13.99 15.77
CA GLU A 270 -7.08 14.93 16.21
C GLU A 270 -6.35 15.54 14.99
N TYR A 271 -5.96 16.81 15.10
CA TYR A 271 -5.22 17.52 14.06
C TYR A 271 -3.95 18.17 14.60
N CYS A 272 -2.94 18.29 13.75
CA CYS A 272 -1.67 18.92 14.02
C CYS A 272 -1.31 19.85 12.87
N GLN A 273 -0.95 21.08 13.21
CA GLN A 273 -0.36 22.04 12.30
C GLN A 273 1.05 22.33 12.77
N VAL A 274 2.04 22.12 11.91
CA VAL A 274 3.44 22.44 12.17
C VAL A 274 3.92 23.40 11.10
N HIS A 275 4.30 24.59 11.51
CA HIS A 275 4.87 25.60 10.62
C HIS A 275 6.38 25.66 10.84
N VAL A 276 7.13 25.63 9.74
CA VAL A 276 8.58 25.75 9.72
C VAL A 276 8.95 26.89 8.79
N ASP A 277 9.48 27.98 9.34
CA ASP A 277 10.17 29.01 8.54
C ASP A 277 11.41 28.34 7.90
N LEU A 278 11.82 28.78 6.71
CA LEU A 278 13.04 28.32 6.04
C LEU A 278 14.04 29.46 5.94
N ASN A 279 15.32 29.16 6.24
CA ASN A 279 16.42 30.06 5.92
C ASN A 279 16.90 29.74 4.51
N ILE A 280 16.76 30.70 3.62
CA ILE A 280 17.14 30.59 2.21
C ILE A 280 18.63 30.96 2.07
N PRO A 281 19.44 30.16 1.36
CA PRO A 281 20.84 30.51 1.09
C PRO A 281 20.97 31.80 0.27
N GLU A 282 22.18 32.39 0.27
CA GLU A 282 22.48 33.54 -0.57
C GLU A 282 22.53 33.14 -2.07
N ASP A 283 22.35 34.12 -2.96
CA ASP A 283 22.48 33.95 -4.42
C ASP A 283 21.60 32.88 -5.08
N VAL A 284 20.40 32.65 -4.55
CA VAL A 284 19.41 31.72 -5.13
C VAL A 284 18.68 32.38 -6.29
N GLU A 285 18.43 31.65 -7.37
CA GLU A 285 17.66 32.15 -8.50
C GLU A 285 16.20 32.44 -8.12
N LYS A 286 15.56 33.38 -8.82
CA LYS A 286 14.11 33.58 -8.68
C LYS A 286 13.39 32.42 -9.33
N GLY A 287 12.41 31.85 -8.65
CA GLY A 287 11.67 30.73 -9.22
C GLY A 287 10.70 30.11 -8.23
N ASN A 288 9.93 29.16 -8.77
CA ASN A 288 9.15 28.24 -7.97
C ASN A 288 10.01 27.02 -7.65
N TYR A 289 10.03 26.64 -6.39
CA TYR A 289 10.74 25.49 -5.88
C TYR A 289 9.72 24.50 -5.33
N THR A 290 9.63 23.33 -5.95
CA THR A 290 8.74 22.24 -5.52
C THR A 290 9.44 21.42 -4.46
N ASN A 291 8.81 21.32 -3.29
CA ASN A 291 9.21 20.39 -2.26
C ASN A 291 8.21 19.25 -2.13
N VAL A 292 8.72 18.05 -1.90
CA VAL A 292 7.96 16.82 -1.65
C VAL A 292 8.55 16.17 -0.40
N THR A 293 7.70 15.79 0.55
CA THR A 293 8.11 15.03 1.74
C THR A 293 8.33 13.55 1.41
N SER A 294 8.73 12.73 2.39
CA SER A 294 8.44 11.31 2.36
C SER A 294 6.92 11.04 2.48
N PRO A 295 6.45 9.80 2.25
CA PRO A 295 5.13 9.38 2.73
C PRO A 295 4.99 9.60 4.24
N LEU A 296 3.74 9.66 4.71
CA LEU A 296 3.43 9.66 6.14
C LEU A 296 3.35 8.22 6.63
N LEU A 297 4.15 7.89 7.64
CA LEU A 297 4.22 6.57 8.26
C LEU A 297 3.56 6.58 9.64
N SER A 298 3.13 5.40 10.10
CA SER A 298 2.75 5.11 11.49
C SER A 298 3.05 3.63 11.81
N ASP A 299 2.62 3.15 12.98
CA ASP A 299 2.67 1.72 13.30
C ASP A 299 1.86 0.84 12.33
N PHE A 300 0.93 1.40 11.56
CA PHE A 300 0.19 0.69 10.51
C PHE A 300 0.93 0.63 9.15
N GLY A 301 2.11 1.26 9.05
CA GLY A 301 2.87 1.42 7.81
C GLY A 301 2.60 2.77 7.13
N ASN A 302 2.61 2.81 5.80
CA ASN A 302 2.27 4.00 5.03
C ASN A 302 0.78 4.33 5.18
N ILE A 303 0.48 5.52 5.68
CA ILE A 303 -0.89 5.99 5.96
C ILE A 303 -1.29 7.20 5.10
N ALA A 304 -0.34 7.82 4.39
CA ALA A 304 -0.62 8.81 3.36
C ALA A 304 0.53 8.91 2.34
N PRO A 305 0.25 9.24 1.07
CA PRO A 305 1.29 9.54 0.09
C PRO A 305 2.10 10.80 0.50
N PRO A 306 3.26 11.04 -0.13
CA PRO A 306 4.02 12.27 0.05
C PRO A 306 3.19 13.54 -0.15
N ALA A 307 3.37 14.51 0.75
CA ALA A 307 2.78 15.85 0.59
C ALA A 307 3.72 16.75 -0.22
N SER A 308 3.18 17.46 -1.21
CA SER A 308 3.95 18.38 -2.07
C SER A 308 3.44 19.82 -1.99
N SER A 309 4.37 20.77 -2.07
CA SER A 309 4.06 22.20 -2.14
C SER A 309 5.13 22.98 -2.88
N ASN A 310 4.73 24.05 -3.57
CA ASN A 310 5.62 25.01 -4.20
C ASN A 310 5.78 26.26 -3.32
N PHE A 311 6.99 26.75 -3.14
CA PHE A 311 7.23 28.10 -2.63
C PHE A 311 7.94 28.95 -3.68
N LEU A 312 7.65 30.24 -3.67
CA LEU A 312 8.15 31.20 -4.64
C LEU A 312 9.27 32.06 -4.01
N ILE A 313 10.44 32.10 -4.66
CA ILE A 313 11.51 33.04 -4.33
C ILE A 313 11.43 34.23 -5.29
N THR A 314 11.33 35.45 -4.72
CA THR A 314 11.35 36.71 -5.48
C THR A 314 12.39 37.69 -4.90
N TYR A 315 12.86 38.65 -5.71
CA TYR A 315 13.68 39.81 -5.28
C TYR A 315 13.08 41.09 -5.87
N PRO A 316 13.32 42.30 -5.31
CA PRO A 316 14.47 42.73 -4.49
C PRO A 316 14.33 42.56 -2.96
N ARG A 317 15.44 42.20 -2.30
CA ARG A 317 15.63 42.20 -0.83
C ARG A 317 15.58 43.60 -0.19
N ASN A 318 15.49 44.65 -1.01
CA ASN A 318 15.34 46.05 -0.64
C ASN A 318 15.03 46.84 -1.92
N GLU A 319 13.76 46.95 -2.31
CA GLU A 319 13.29 48.21 -2.85
C GLU A 319 12.24 48.72 -1.88
N SER A 320 12.50 49.90 -1.34
CA SER A 320 11.56 50.62 -0.49
C SER A 320 10.19 50.57 -1.15
N ILE A 321 9.24 49.88 -0.50
CA ILE A 321 7.85 49.87 -0.94
C ILE A 321 7.39 51.32 -0.89
N ILE A 322 7.24 51.96 -2.06
CA ILE A 322 6.33 53.10 -2.20
C ILE A 322 4.95 52.52 -1.87
N PRO A 323 4.25 53.02 -0.84
CA PRO A 323 2.97 52.46 -0.46
C PRO A 323 1.98 52.74 -1.60
N ILE A 324 1.59 51.69 -2.33
CA ILE A 324 0.33 51.73 -3.05
C ILE A 324 -0.75 51.58 -2.00
N VAL A 325 -1.26 52.73 -1.57
CA VAL A 325 -2.39 52.84 -0.65
C VAL A 325 -3.66 52.32 -1.34
N ASN A 326 -4.28 51.34 -0.67
CA ASN A 326 -5.69 50.92 -0.70
C ASN A 326 -6.27 50.25 -1.96
N TYR A 327 -6.78 49.03 -1.77
CA TYR A 327 -8.23 48.78 -1.72
C TYR A 327 -8.58 47.51 -0.91
N MET A 328 -9.13 47.74 0.30
CA MET A 328 -10.17 47.02 1.05
C MET A 328 -9.92 45.63 1.67
N LEU A 329 -9.50 45.69 2.95
CA LEU A 329 -10.12 45.13 4.16
C LEU A 329 -11.24 44.07 4.02
N GLY A 330 -11.00 42.95 4.68
CA GLY A 330 -12.00 42.10 5.33
C GLY A 330 -11.36 41.48 6.57
N GLU A 331 -11.28 42.25 7.66
CA GLU A 331 -11.01 41.73 9.01
C GLU A 331 -12.30 41.19 9.66
N ASP A 332 -12.10 40.44 10.75
CA ASP A 332 -13.04 39.69 11.61
C ASP A 332 -13.33 38.27 11.10
N PHE A 333 -12.98 37.18 11.79
CA PHE A 333 -13.19 36.92 13.21
C PHE A 333 -12.11 36.00 13.81
N LEU A 334 -11.44 36.47 14.88
CA LEU A 334 -11.06 35.64 16.02
C LEU A 334 -11.63 36.29 17.28
N ASP A 335 -12.23 35.44 18.13
CA ASP A 335 -12.48 35.61 19.58
C ASP A 335 -13.66 36.56 19.97
N GLU A 336 -14.68 36.23 20.79
CA GLU A 336 -14.85 35.35 21.98
C GLU A 336 -16.36 35.19 22.32
N PRO A 337 -16.81 34.43 23.36
CA PRO A 337 -16.04 33.62 24.34
C PRO A 337 -16.36 32.12 24.36
#